data_AF-A0A3D5JIQ4-F1
#
_entry.id   AF-A0A3D5JIQ4-F1
#
_cell.length_a   1.000
_cell.length_b   1.000
_cell.length_c   1.000
_cell.angle_alpha   90.00
_cell.angle_beta   90.00
_cell.angle_gamma   90.00
#
_symmetry.space_group_name_H-M   'P 1'
#
loop_
_entity.id
_entity.type
_entity.pdbx_description
1 polymer ?
#
loop_
_entity_poly.entity_id
_entity_poly.type
_entity_poly.pdbx_seq_one_letter_code
_entity_poly.pdbx_strand_id
1 'polypeptide(L)'
;PVYIANFVLMEYGTGAIFGCPAHDQRDLDFANAYDLPVIPVVLPDDADAASFAITDTAYTGPGKLYQSRDWDGLGVEDGKRAAITALEASGSGTGRTTYRLRDWGVSRQRYWGCPIPIIHCDSCGQVPVPEADLPVTLPEDIDFDAPGNPLSNHPTWKDVNCPTCGGKAVREQDTFDTFFESSWYFLRFADPHHPEGFSREAAAYWMPVDQYIGGVEHAVLHLLYSRFFMRALRDTGYLEMDEPFAGLMTQGMVCHQTFRDSDGKWLFPTEVERDGAGWKQLETGGDVKAGRIEKMSKSKRNVVDPELIISKYGADTAR
;
A
#
# COMPACT_ATOMS: atom_id res chain seq x y z
N PRO A 1 21.21 10.11 27.64
CA PRO A 1 21.63 8.69 27.56
C PRO A 1 21.33 8.16 26.15
N VAL A 2 21.96 7.05 25.74
CA VAL A 2 21.67 6.39 24.45
C VAL A 2 21.15 4.99 24.74
N TYR A 3 20.05 4.60 24.08
CA TYR A 3 19.41 3.30 24.22
C TYR A 3 19.29 2.61 22.87
N ILE A 4 19.25 1.28 22.90
CA ILE A 4 18.87 0.44 21.77
C ILE A 4 17.42 0.03 22.02
N ALA A 5 16.51 0.41 21.11
CA ALA A 5 15.08 0.19 21.27
C ALA A 5 14.50 -0.51 20.03
N ASN A 6 13.58 -1.45 20.26
CA ASN A 6 13.00 -2.30 19.21
C ASN A 6 12.07 -1.57 18.23
N PHE A 7 11.60 -0.37 18.58
CA PHE A 7 10.71 0.44 17.74
C PHE A 7 11.47 1.41 16.83
N VAL A 8 12.79 1.47 16.92
CA VAL A 8 13.64 2.23 16.01
C VAL A 8 14.05 1.32 14.85
N LEU A 9 13.50 1.59 13.66
CA LEU A 9 13.76 0.80 12.46
C LEU A 9 15.02 1.30 11.75
N MET A 10 15.98 0.41 11.50
CA MET A 10 17.27 0.77 10.88
C MET A 10 17.11 1.31 9.46
N GLU A 11 16.10 0.84 8.73
CA GLU A 11 15.80 1.25 7.36
C GLU A 11 15.03 2.58 7.29
N TYR A 12 14.68 3.18 8.43
CA TYR A 12 13.92 4.43 8.48
C TYR A 12 14.77 5.60 9.00
N GLY A 13 14.87 6.65 8.19
CA GLY A 13 15.70 7.82 8.52
C GLY A 13 17.18 7.46 8.61
N THR A 14 17.79 7.66 9.77
CA THR A 14 19.20 7.31 10.04
C THR A 14 19.34 6.07 10.93
N GLY A 15 18.24 5.37 11.25
CA GLY A 15 18.24 4.30 12.25
C GLY A 15 18.42 4.78 13.69
N ALA A 16 18.30 6.10 13.92
CA ALA A 16 18.35 6.74 15.23
C ALA A 16 17.33 7.87 15.32
N ILE A 17 16.77 8.07 16.51
CA ILE A 17 15.86 9.18 16.81
C ILE A 17 16.27 9.84 18.13
N PHE A 18 15.96 11.13 18.29
CA PHE A 18 15.99 11.76 19.60
C PHE A 18 14.64 11.51 20.26
N GLY A 19 14.64 11.10 21.54
CA GLY A 19 13.40 10.89 22.28
C GLY A 19 12.82 12.21 22.78
N CYS A 20 11.52 12.42 22.60
CA CYS A 20 10.78 13.55 23.15
C CYS A 20 9.57 13.07 23.98
N PRO A 21 9.78 12.48 25.18
CA PRO A 21 8.74 11.76 25.92
C PRO A 21 7.49 12.58 26.21
N ALA A 22 7.61 13.88 26.45
CA ALA A 22 6.44 14.71 26.72
C ALA A 22 5.51 14.89 25.50
N HIS A 23 6.00 14.63 24.29
CA HIS A 23 5.33 14.98 23.02
C HIS A 23 5.34 13.86 21.95
N ASP A 24 5.86 12.67 22.24
CA ASP A 24 5.66 11.44 21.45
C ASP A 24 5.26 10.30 22.40
N GLN A 25 4.14 9.63 22.12
CA GLN A 25 3.61 8.60 23.02
C GLN A 25 4.53 7.38 23.15
N ARG A 26 5.23 6.98 22.09
CA ARG A 26 6.14 5.82 22.15
C ARG A 26 7.36 6.15 23.01
N ASP A 27 7.84 7.39 22.89
CA ASP A 27 8.93 7.89 23.74
C ASP A 27 8.47 8.03 25.20
N LEU A 28 7.22 8.41 25.45
CA LEU A 28 6.61 8.45 26.79
C LEU A 28 6.52 7.07 27.40
N ASP A 29 5.96 6.11 26.67
CA ASP A 29 5.82 4.73 27.12
C ASP A 29 7.20 4.13 27.47
N PHE A 30 8.20 4.42 26.63
CA PHE A 30 9.59 4.03 26.89
C PHE A 30 10.15 4.75 28.13
N ALA A 31 9.97 6.06 28.24
CA ALA A 31 10.44 6.82 29.40
C ALA A 31 9.82 6.32 30.71
N ASN A 32 8.51 6.09 30.73
CA ASN A 32 7.80 5.56 31.90
C ASN A 32 8.25 4.14 32.26
N ALA A 33 8.51 3.28 31.26
CA ALA A 33 8.98 1.91 31.50
C ALA A 33 10.40 1.84 32.10
N TYR A 34 11.22 2.88 31.89
CA TYR A 34 12.61 2.93 32.33
C TYR A 34 12.90 4.08 33.30
N ASP A 35 11.86 4.67 33.90
CA ASP A 35 11.94 5.79 34.85
C ASP A 35 12.81 6.96 34.36
N LEU A 36 12.67 7.31 33.07
CA LEU A 36 13.41 8.41 32.45
C LEU A 36 12.67 9.76 32.61
N PRO A 37 13.39 10.89 32.61
CA PRO A 37 12.77 12.20 32.74
C PRO A 37 11.79 12.52 31.61
N VAL A 38 10.60 13.01 31.99
CA VAL A 38 9.59 13.54 31.07
C VAL A 38 9.51 15.05 31.29
N ILE A 39 10.04 15.83 30.35
CA ILE A 39 10.11 17.30 30.44
C ILE A 39 9.19 17.88 29.36
N PRO A 40 8.04 18.46 29.73
CA PRO A 40 7.20 19.13 28.76
C PRO A 40 7.82 20.46 28.33
N VAL A 41 7.86 20.68 27.02
CA VAL A 41 8.43 21.87 26.37
C VAL A 41 7.43 22.60 25.47
N VAL A 42 6.20 22.09 25.36
CA VAL A 42 5.06 22.75 24.72
C VAL A 42 3.97 22.91 25.77
N LEU A 43 3.59 24.15 26.05
CA LEU A 43 2.53 24.51 26.98
C LEU A 43 1.23 24.79 26.20
N PRO A 44 0.13 24.07 26.46
CA PRO A 44 -1.19 24.43 25.95
C PRO A 44 -1.58 25.85 26.37
N ASP A 45 -2.32 26.58 25.53
CA ASP A 45 -2.67 27.99 25.81
C ASP A 45 -3.45 28.18 27.13
N ASP A 46 -4.25 27.18 27.54
CA ASP A 46 -5.07 27.21 28.76
C ASP A 46 -4.41 26.53 29.98
N ALA A 47 -3.16 26.10 29.87
CA ALA A 47 -2.44 25.40 30.94
C ALA A 47 -1.57 26.34 31.78
N ASP A 48 -1.49 26.07 33.08
CA ASP A 48 -0.55 26.75 33.98
C ASP A 48 0.82 26.06 33.95
N ALA A 49 1.85 26.79 33.54
CA ALA A 49 3.24 26.32 33.46
C ALA A 49 3.77 25.74 34.77
N ALA A 50 3.27 26.19 35.93
CA ALA A 50 3.73 25.72 37.23
C ALA A 50 3.20 24.33 37.61
N SER A 51 2.10 23.90 36.98
CA SER A 51 1.41 22.64 37.31
C SER A 51 1.29 21.67 36.13
N PHE A 52 1.59 22.12 34.91
CA PHE A 52 1.49 21.29 33.72
C PHE A 52 2.54 20.17 33.73
N ALA A 53 2.07 18.93 33.76
CA ALA A 53 2.87 17.73 33.77
C ALA A 53 2.28 16.69 32.82
N ILE A 54 3.16 15.88 32.22
CA ILE A 54 2.80 14.74 31.39
C ILE A 54 2.96 13.48 32.23
N THR A 55 1.93 12.64 32.26
CA THR A 55 1.95 11.34 32.95
C THR A 55 1.91 10.19 31.94
N ASP A 56 0.71 9.77 31.54
CA ASP A 56 0.51 8.58 30.70
C ASP A 56 0.15 8.93 29.25
N THR A 57 -0.13 10.20 28.96
CA THR A 57 -0.53 10.66 27.63
C THR A 57 0.34 11.82 27.19
N ALA A 58 1.12 11.61 26.12
CA ALA A 58 1.97 12.63 25.54
C ALA A 58 1.12 13.77 24.96
N TYR A 59 1.55 15.02 25.16
CA TYR A 59 0.87 16.17 24.62
C TYR A 59 1.33 16.46 23.19
N THR A 60 0.46 16.21 22.21
CA THR A 60 0.73 16.42 20.77
C THR A 60 -0.05 17.61 20.19
N GLY A 61 -0.72 18.38 21.05
CA GLY A 61 -1.56 19.51 20.67
C GLY A 61 -0.78 20.79 20.36
N PRO A 62 -1.50 21.85 19.93
CA PRO A 62 -0.91 23.17 19.70
C PRO A 62 -0.51 23.84 21.02
N GLY A 63 0.45 24.75 20.98
CA GLY A 63 0.83 25.50 22.16
C GLY A 63 2.04 26.39 21.91
N LYS A 64 2.57 26.92 23.00
CA LYS A 64 3.79 27.73 22.98
C LYS A 64 4.95 26.97 23.59
N LEU A 65 6.13 27.16 23.03
CA LEU A 65 7.35 26.62 23.62
C LEU A 65 7.55 27.23 25.01
N TYR A 66 7.94 26.38 25.96
CA TYR A 66 8.36 26.79 27.29
C TYR A 66 9.48 25.84 27.76
N GLN A 67 10.25 26.23 28.78
CA GLN A 67 11.46 25.49 29.19
C GLN A 67 12.48 25.29 28.04
N SER A 68 12.46 26.20 27.06
CA SER A 68 13.16 26.14 25.78
C SER A 68 14.07 27.35 25.56
N ARG A 69 14.43 28.08 26.64
CA ARG A 69 15.38 29.20 26.65
C ARG A 69 14.91 30.36 25.77
N ASP A 70 15.74 30.80 24.81
CA ASP A 70 15.47 31.92 23.91
C ASP A 70 14.28 31.65 22.97
N TRP A 71 13.73 30.43 22.97
CA TRP A 71 12.57 30.04 22.17
C TRP A 71 11.27 30.06 22.96
N ASP A 72 11.29 30.39 24.26
CA ASP A 72 10.08 30.49 25.07
C ASP A 72 9.09 31.50 24.48
N GLY A 73 7.81 31.12 24.43
CA GLY A 73 6.72 31.90 23.87
C GLY A 73 6.50 31.75 22.36
N LEU A 74 7.43 31.14 21.62
CA LEU A 74 7.22 30.84 20.20
C LEU A 74 6.13 29.77 20.00
N GLY A 75 5.35 29.89 18.92
CA GLY A 75 4.51 28.78 18.47
C GLY A 75 5.34 27.62 17.94
N VAL A 76 4.81 26.40 17.97
CA VAL A 76 5.53 25.17 17.59
C VAL A 76 6.21 25.26 16.21
N GLU A 77 5.53 25.80 15.20
CA GLU A 77 6.09 25.90 13.85
C GLU A 77 7.21 26.94 13.73
N ASP A 78 7.10 28.07 14.44
CA ASP A 78 8.19 29.06 14.55
C ASP A 78 9.37 28.47 15.32
N GLY A 79 9.10 27.73 16.38
CA GLY A 79 10.09 27.00 17.17
C GLY A 79 10.88 26.01 16.33
N LYS A 80 10.21 25.21 15.49
CA LYS A 80 10.89 24.30 14.53
C LYS A 80 11.82 25.05 13.59
N ARG A 81 11.36 26.18 13.01
CA ARG A 81 12.20 27.02 12.13
C ARG A 81 13.41 27.60 12.86
N ALA A 82 13.22 28.10 14.08
CA ALA A 82 14.29 28.64 14.91
C ALA A 82 15.33 27.56 15.26
N ALA A 83 14.86 26.37 15.66
CA ALA A 83 15.74 25.24 15.97
C ALA A 83 16.56 24.76 14.76
N ILE A 84 15.93 24.64 13.58
CA ILE A 84 16.62 24.30 12.32
C ILE A 84 17.70 25.34 12.01
N THR A 85 17.35 26.63 12.06
CA THR A 85 18.29 27.73 11.78
C THR A 85 19.49 27.70 12.73
N ALA A 86 19.25 27.45 14.02
CA ALA A 86 20.32 27.36 15.01
C ALA A 86 21.25 26.16 14.77
N LEU A 87 20.70 24.99 14.44
CA LEU A 87 21.48 23.78 14.14
C LEU A 87 22.31 23.93 12.86
N GLU A 88 21.78 24.61 11.85
CA GLU A 88 22.52 24.93 10.62
C GLU A 88 23.64 25.93 10.87
N ALA A 89 23.36 27.00 11.61
CA ALA A 89 24.35 28.02 11.95
C ALA A 89 25.52 27.44 12.79
N SER A 90 25.26 26.44 13.64
CA SER A 90 26.29 25.75 14.43
C SER A 90 26.98 24.60 13.68
N GLY A 91 26.59 24.30 12.44
CA GLY A 91 27.10 23.16 11.67
C GLY A 91 26.78 21.80 12.29
N SER A 92 25.75 21.72 13.16
CA SER A 92 25.38 20.52 13.90
C SER A 92 24.16 19.80 13.31
N GLY A 93 23.60 20.32 12.22
CA GLY A 93 22.49 19.71 11.50
C GLY A 93 22.11 20.49 10.25
N THR A 94 21.16 19.96 9.50
CA THR A 94 20.57 20.58 8.31
C THR A 94 19.07 20.34 8.29
N GLY A 95 18.30 21.33 7.83
CA GLY A 95 16.88 21.17 7.56
C GLY A 95 16.65 20.11 6.48
N ARG A 96 15.67 19.23 6.69
CA ARG A 96 15.28 18.22 5.71
C ARG A 96 13.77 18.03 5.71
N THR A 97 13.17 18.09 4.52
CA THR A 97 11.80 17.65 4.30
C THR A 97 11.77 16.13 4.19
N THR A 98 10.88 15.49 4.95
CA THR A 98 10.72 14.03 4.98
C THR A 98 9.30 13.65 4.65
N TYR A 99 9.12 12.47 4.06
CA TYR A 99 7.81 11.90 3.75
C TYR A 99 7.64 10.59 4.50
N ARG A 100 6.41 10.31 4.95
CA ARG A 100 6.03 8.98 5.45
C ARG A 100 5.93 7.95 4.32
N LEU A 101 5.63 8.43 3.11
CA LEU A 101 5.59 7.60 1.90
C LEU A 101 6.95 6.94 1.68
N ARG A 102 6.92 5.66 1.32
CA ARG A 102 8.11 4.89 0.94
C ARG A 102 8.05 4.60 -0.54
N ASP A 103 9.22 4.31 -1.12
CA ASP A 103 9.30 3.85 -2.50
C ASP A 103 8.50 2.55 -2.69
N TRP A 104 7.91 2.40 -3.86
CA TRP A 104 7.12 1.23 -4.18
C TRP A 104 8.04 0.08 -4.61
N GLY A 105 8.14 -0.93 -3.75
CA GLY A 105 8.77 -2.20 -4.10
C GLY A 105 7.88 -2.99 -5.04
N VAL A 106 8.24 -3.02 -6.33
CA VAL A 106 7.46 -3.67 -7.39
C VAL A 106 7.79 -5.15 -7.59
N SER A 107 8.91 -5.67 -7.07
CA SER A 107 9.29 -7.07 -7.29
C SER A 107 8.51 -8.06 -6.43
N ARG A 108 8.10 -9.18 -7.01
CA ARG A 108 7.38 -10.27 -6.33
C ARG A 108 8.03 -11.61 -6.68
N GLN A 109 8.33 -12.40 -5.65
CA GLN A 109 8.79 -13.79 -5.80
C GLN A 109 7.60 -14.72 -6.09
N ARG A 110 6.86 -14.44 -7.17
CA ARG A 110 5.66 -15.15 -7.61
C ARG A 110 5.73 -15.41 -9.10
N TYR A 111 5.25 -16.57 -9.53
CA TYR A 111 5.19 -16.94 -10.93
C TYR A 111 4.15 -16.11 -11.72
N TRP A 112 2.94 -15.95 -11.18
CA TRP A 112 1.83 -15.36 -11.93
C TRP A 112 1.85 -13.83 -11.91
N GLY A 113 2.66 -13.25 -12.80
CA GLY A 113 2.78 -11.81 -13.00
C GLY A 113 3.60 -11.48 -14.24
N CYS A 114 3.68 -10.20 -14.61
CA CYS A 114 4.52 -9.74 -15.71
C CYS A 114 6.01 -9.88 -15.34
N PRO A 115 6.83 -10.63 -16.10
CA PRO A 115 8.27 -10.73 -15.83
C PRO A 115 8.96 -9.37 -15.90
N ILE A 116 9.84 -9.09 -14.93
CA ILE A 116 10.62 -7.85 -14.93
C ILE A 116 11.68 -7.93 -16.04
N PRO A 117 11.75 -6.96 -16.99
CA PRO A 117 12.60 -7.06 -18.17
C PRO A 117 14.06 -6.64 -17.89
N ILE A 118 14.69 -7.30 -16.90
CA ILE A 118 16.09 -7.13 -16.53
C ILE A 118 16.84 -8.46 -16.71
N ILE A 119 18.10 -8.40 -17.10
CA ILE A 119 19.05 -9.50 -17.19
C ILE A 119 20.23 -9.21 -16.27
N HIS A 120 20.62 -10.19 -15.46
CA HIS A 120 21.78 -10.15 -14.57
C HIS A 120 22.98 -10.83 -15.24
N CYS A 121 24.06 -10.08 -15.43
CA CYS A 121 25.31 -10.55 -16.01
C CYS A 121 26.48 -10.28 -15.06
N ASP A 122 27.32 -11.28 -14.79
CA ASP A 122 28.45 -11.14 -13.86
C ASP A 122 29.47 -10.06 -14.28
N SER A 123 29.62 -9.84 -15.59
CA SER A 123 30.56 -8.83 -16.12
C SER A 123 29.94 -7.45 -16.29
N CYS A 124 28.66 -7.36 -16.66
CA CYS A 124 28.00 -6.10 -17.03
C CYS A 124 27.07 -5.56 -15.93
N GLY A 125 26.74 -6.35 -14.91
CA GLY A 125 25.74 -6.03 -13.90
C GLY A 125 24.31 -6.25 -14.41
N GLN A 126 23.40 -5.37 -13.97
CA GLN A 126 21.99 -5.38 -14.39
C GLN A 126 21.85 -4.65 -15.72
N VAL A 127 21.34 -5.35 -16.74
CA VAL A 127 21.12 -4.79 -18.07
C VAL A 127 19.66 -4.99 -18.47
N PRO A 128 19.00 -3.99 -19.10
CA PRO A 128 17.63 -4.15 -19.56
C PRO A 128 17.56 -5.13 -20.74
N VAL A 129 16.43 -5.82 -20.84
CA VAL A 129 16.09 -6.58 -22.05
C VAL A 129 15.95 -5.60 -23.22
N PRO A 130 16.54 -5.88 -24.40
CA PRO A 130 16.35 -5.04 -25.58
C PRO A 130 14.88 -4.90 -25.97
N GLU A 131 14.47 -3.71 -26.43
CA GLU A 131 13.08 -3.45 -26.81
C GLU A 131 12.54 -4.42 -27.87
N ALA A 132 13.39 -4.80 -28.84
CA ALA A 132 13.04 -5.77 -29.88
C ALA A 132 12.81 -7.20 -29.35
N ASP A 133 13.30 -7.50 -28.15
CA ASP A 133 13.14 -8.80 -27.48
C ASP A 133 11.96 -8.80 -26.49
N LEU A 134 11.23 -7.69 -26.38
CA LEU A 134 9.99 -7.64 -25.63
C LEU A 134 8.83 -8.27 -26.44
N PRO A 135 7.86 -8.93 -25.76
CA PRO A 135 7.78 -9.14 -24.32
C PRO A 135 8.67 -10.30 -23.82
N VAL A 136 9.11 -10.22 -22.56
CA VAL A 136 9.59 -11.41 -21.84
C VAL A 136 8.39 -12.27 -21.46
N THR A 137 8.10 -13.28 -22.27
CA THR A 137 6.92 -14.14 -22.08
C THR A 137 7.13 -15.11 -20.91
N LEU A 138 6.12 -15.21 -20.05
CA LEU A 138 6.06 -16.19 -18.96
C LEU A 138 6.00 -17.62 -19.54
N PRO A 139 6.80 -18.58 -19.05
CA PRO A 139 6.80 -19.94 -19.58
C PRO A 139 5.54 -20.70 -19.13
N GLU A 140 4.90 -21.44 -20.02
CA GLU A 140 3.69 -22.22 -19.68
C GLU A 140 4.00 -23.58 -19.05
N ASP A 141 5.21 -24.10 -19.29
CA ASP A 141 5.72 -25.40 -18.83
C ASP A 141 6.36 -25.32 -17.43
N ILE A 142 5.55 -24.99 -16.43
CA ILE A 142 6.02 -24.73 -15.06
C ILE A 142 5.68 -25.87 -14.09
N ASP A 143 6.66 -26.20 -13.25
CA ASP A 143 6.52 -27.08 -12.10
C ASP A 143 6.17 -26.27 -10.82
N PHE A 144 5.04 -26.60 -10.20
CA PHE A 144 4.57 -25.99 -8.95
C PHE A 144 4.80 -26.87 -7.71
N ASP A 145 5.29 -28.10 -7.87
CA ASP A 145 5.50 -29.04 -6.77
C ASP A 145 6.78 -28.72 -5.99
N ALA A 146 7.75 -28.05 -6.64
CA ALA A 146 8.98 -27.61 -5.99
C ALA A 146 8.77 -26.34 -5.14
N PRO A 147 9.30 -26.30 -3.89
CA PRO A 147 9.25 -25.09 -3.08
C PRO A 147 10.11 -23.97 -3.70
N GLY A 148 9.72 -22.72 -3.47
CA GLY A 148 10.44 -21.54 -3.94
C GLY A 148 9.71 -20.80 -5.08
N ASN A 149 10.43 -19.93 -5.78
CA ASN A 149 9.90 -19.23 -6.95
C ASN A 149 9.98 -20.16 -8.19
N PRO A 150 8.85 -20.52 -8.84
CA PRO A 150 8.85 -21.43 -9.98
C PRO A 150 9.74 -20.97 -11.15
N LEU A 151 9.86 -19.65 -11.36
CA LEU A 151 10.73 -19.11 -12.42
C LEU A 151 12.22 -19.33 -12.14
N SER A 152 12.63 -19.30 -10.87
CA SER A 152 14.01 -19.60 -10.46
C SER A 152 14.36 -21.08 -10.64
N ASN A 153 13.36 -21.95 -10.48
CA ASN A 153 13.49 -23.41 -10.61
C ASN A 153 13.37 -23.89 -12.06
N HIS A 154 12.81 -23.07 -12.95
CA HIS A 154 12.65 -23.43 -14.35
C HIS A 154 14.01 -23.74 -15.02
N PRO A 155 14.17 -24.88 -15.71
CA PRO A 155 15.49 -25.39 -16.10
C PRO A 155 16.19 -24.57 -17.19
N THR A 156 15.44 -23.88 -18.06
CA THR A 156 16.00 -23.20 -19.24
C THR A 156 15.56 -21.75 -19.39
N TRP A 157 14.32 -21.38 -19.04
CA TRP A 157 13.75 -20.05 -19.25
C TRP A 157 14.60 -18.90 -18.71
N LYS A 158 15.24 -19.05 -17.55
CA LYS A 158 16.06 -17.97 -16.98
C LYS A 158 17.37 -17.75 -17.73
N ASP A 159 17.91 -18.77 -18.39
CA ASP A 159 19.24 -18.73 -18.99
C ASP A 159 19.21 -18.03 -20.34
N VAL A 160 19.99 -16.95 -20.46
CA VAL A 160 20.09 -16.13 -21.67
C VAL A 160 21.53 -15.67 -21.91
N ASN A 161 21.80 -15.09 -23.07
CA ASN A 161 23.04 -14.35 -23.30
C ASN A 161 22.84 -12.88 -22.94
N CYS A 162 23.87 -12.26 -22.35
CA CYS A 162 23.89 -10.84 -22.07
C CYS A 162 23.81 -10.06 -23.39
N PRO A 163 22.85 -9.13 -23.55
CA PRO A 163 22.73 -8.33 -24.76
C PRO A 163 23.92 -7.38 -24.99
N THR A 164 24.67 -7.03 -23.93
CA THR A 164 25.81 -6.12 -24.01
C THR A 164 27.12 -6.81 -24.41
N CYS A 165 27.41 -8.00 -23.86
CA CYS A 165 28.71 -8.66 -24.04
C CYS A 165 28.63 -10.06 -24.67
N GLY A 166 27.43 -10.62 -24.87
CA GLY A 166 27.21 -11.97 -25.40
C GLY A 166 27.54 -13.11 -24.44
N GLY A 167 28.06 -12.83 -23.23
CA GLY A 167 28.35 -13.83 -22.21
C GLY A 167 27.11 -14.45 -21.59
N LYS A 168 27.26 -15.54 -20.83
CA LYS A 168 26.15 -16.17 -20.09
C LYS A 168 25.56 -15.19 -19.07
N ALA A 169 24.24 -15.18 -18.95
CA ALA A 169 23.50 -14.31 -18.04
C ALA A 169 22.17 -14.98 -17.63
N VAL A 170 21.47 -14.40 -16.67
CA VAL A 170 20.16 -14.88 -16.22
C VAL A 170 19.13 -13.75 -16.21
N ARG A 171 17.90 -14.01 -16.68
CA ARG A 171 16.77 -13.08 -16.55
C ARG A 171 16.46 -12.82 -15.08
N GLU A 172 15.95 -11.65 -14.74
CA GLU A 172 15.24 -11.45 -13.47
C GLU A 172 14.10 -12.48 -13.35
N GLN A 173 13.97 -13.10 -12.18
CA GLN A 173 12.98 -14.16 -11.95
C GLN A 173 11.81 -13.67 -11.09
N ASP A 174 11.90 -12.47 -10.55
CA ASP A 174 10.76 -11.79 -9.97
C ASP A 174 9.82 -11.24 -11.05
N THR A 175 8.54 -11.19 -10.69
CA THR A 175 7.49 -10.54 -11.48
C THR A 175 7.10 -9.21 -10.87
N PHE A 176 6.45 -8.35 -11.66
CA PHE A 176 5.88 -7.12 -11.14
C PHE A 176 4.70 -7.40 -10.19
N ASP A 177 4.58 -6.51 -9.20
CA ASP A 177 3.40 -6.34 -8.36
C ASP A 177 2.17 -6.09 -9.21
N THR A 178 1.03 -6.69 -8.87
CA THR A 178 -0.18 -6.61 -9.71
C THR A 178 -0.80 -5.21 -9.77
N PHE A 179 -0.37 -4.31 -8.87
CA PHE A 179 -0.69 -2.89 -8.98
C PHE A 179 -0.02 -2.23 -10.18
N PHE A 180 1.04 -2.81 -10.75
CA PHE A 180 1.71 -2.29 -11.94
C PHE A 180 0.75 -2.25 -13.13
N GLU A 181 0.03 -3.34 -13.41
CA GLU A 181 -0.94 -3.38 -14.51
C GLU A 181 -2.16 -2.49 -14.24
N SER A 182 -2.68 -2.47 -13.01
CA SER A 182 -3.85 -1.65 -12.68
C SER A 182 -3.55 -0.16 -12.59
N SER A 183 -2.28 0.26 -12.59
CA SER A 183 -1.92 1.68 -12.54
C SER A 183 -2.08 2.43 -13.87
N TRP A 184 -2.29 1.73 -14.99
CA TRP A 184 -2.38 2.38 -16.31
C TRP A 184 -3.41 1.76 -17.28
N TYR A 185 -4.16 0.72 -16.87
CA TYR A 185 -5.13 0.03 -17.74
C TYR A 185 -6.19 0.97 -18.36
N PHE A 186 -6.55 2.06 -17.67
CA PHE A 186 -7.51 3.05 -18.18
C PHE A 186 -6.99 3.77 -19.44
N LEU A 187 -5.67 3.94 -19.58
CA LEU A 187 -5.06 4.44 -20.81
C LEU A 187 -5.09 3.38 -21.90
N ARG A 188 -4.81 2.11 -21.56
CA ARG A 188 -4.90 1.00 -22.52
C ARG A 188 -6.31 0.86 -23.08
N PHE A 189 -7.36 1.13 -22.30
CA PHE A 189 -8.73 1.11 -22.81
C PHE A 189 -9.03 2.19 -23.85
N ALA A 190 -8.31 3.32 -23.84
CA ALA A 190 -8.46 4.35 -24.87
C ALA A 190 -8.01 3.84 -26.25
N ASP A 191 -7.03 2.92 -26.29
CA ASP A 191 -6.48 2.33 -27.52
C ASP A 191 -5.91 0.91 -27.28
N PRO A 192 -6.79 -0.12 -27.18
CA PRO A 192 -6.43 -1.45 -26.68
C PRO A 192 -5.61 -2.30 -27.64
N HIS A 193 -5.40 -1.83 -28.87
CA HIS A 193 -4.68 -2.56 -29.91
C HIS A 193 -3.43 -1.83 -30.41
N HIS A 194 -3.11 -0.65 -29.87
CA HIS A 194 -1.88 0.05 -30.21
C HIS A 194 -0.64 -0.78 -29.86
N PRO A 195 0.39 -0.86 -30.72
CA PRO A 195 1.60 -1.62 -30.42
C PRO A 195 2.37 -1.08 -29.21
N GLU A 196 2.36 0.24 -28.97
CA GLU A 196 3.04 0.89 -27.83
C GLU A 196 2.18 0.98 -26.56
N GLY A 197 1.04 0.29 -26.50
CA GLY A 197 0.13 0.36 -25.36
C GLY A 197 -1.01 1.38 -25.52
N PHE A 198 -0.75 2.59 -25.99
CA PHE A 198 -1.80 3.53 -26.42
C PHE A 198 -1.20 4.63 -27.30
N SER A 199 -2.03 5.26 -28.14
CA SER A 199 -1.63 6.47 -28.89
C SER A 199 -1.83 7.73 -28.05
N ARG A 200 -0.99 8.75 -28.29
CA ARG A 200 -1.13 10.06 -27.65
C ARG A 200 -2.46 10.71 -28.01
N GLU A 201 -2.92 10.51 -29.25
CA GLU A 201 -4.20 11.01 -29.76
C GLU A 201 -5.38 10.42 -28.99
N ALA A 202 -5.37 9.09 -28.74
CA ALA A 202 -6.42 8.44 -27.96
C ALA A 202 -6.41 8.90 -26.50
N ALA A 203 -5.23 9.02 -25.88
CA ALA A 203 -5.10 9.54 -24.53
C ALA A 203 -5.64 10.98 -24.42
N ALA A 204 -5.29 11.85 -25.38
CA ALA A 204 -5.77 13.23 -25.40
C ALA A 204 -7.29 13.36 -25.63
N TYR A 205 -7.90 12.40 -26.34
CA TYR A 205 -9.33 12.39 -26.61
C TYR A 205 -10.15 11.84 -25.43
N TRP A 206 -9.73 10.73 -24.82
CA TRP A 206 -10.52 10.01 -23.82
C TRP A 206 -10.23 10.38 -22.37
N MET A 207 -9.07 10.97 -22.08
CA MET A 207 -8.67 11.29 -20.71
C MET A 207 -8.96 12.76 -20.37
N PRO A 208 -9.16 13.10 -19.08
CA PRO A 208 -9.18 12.20 -17.92
C PRO A 208 -10.44 11.32 -17.92
N VAL A 209 -10.45 10.26 -17.11
CA VAL A 209 -11.71 9.55 -16.84
C VAL A 209 -12.64 10.51 -16.09
N ASP A 210 -13.77 10.87 -16.70
CA ASP A 210 -14.72 11.82 -16.11
C ASP A 210 -15.24 11.34 -14.75
N GLN A 211 -15.60 10.05 -14.66
CA GLN A 211 -16.12 9.45 -13.43
C GLN A 211 -15.52 8.05 -13.23
N TYR A 212 -14.65 7.93 -12.24
CA TYR A 212 -14.12 6.67 -11.74
C TYR A 212 -14.97 6.17 -10.57
N ILE A 213 -15.28 4.87 -10.55
CA ILE A 213 -16.12 4.24 -9.52
C ILE A 213 -15.38 3.03 -8.96
N GLY A 214 -15.10 3.02 -7.66
CA GLY A 214 -14.33 1.95 -7.02
C GLY A 214 -14.44 1.98 -5.51
N GLY A 215 -14.23 0.84 -4.86
CA GLY A 215 -14.35 0.73 -3.40
C GLY A 215 -13.27 1.55 -2.67
N VAL A 216 -13.61 2.06 -1.48
CA VAL A 216 -12.70 2.87 -0.64
C VAL A 216 -11.43 2.12 -0.22
N GLU A 217 -11.44 0.78 -0.27
CA GLU A 217 -10.24 -0.04 -0.04
C GLU A 217 -9.05 0.30 -0.95
N HIS A 218 -9.30 0.97 -2.09
CA HIS A 218 -8.28 1.33 -3.06
C HIS A 218 -7.74 2.76 -2.89
N ALA A 219 -8.14 3.48 -1.83
CA ALA A 219 -7.87 4.91 -1.66
C ALA A 219 -6.38 5.30 -1.63
N VAL A 220 -5.52 4.47 -1.02
CA VAL A 220 -4.09 4.80 -0.85
C VAL A 220 -3.18 4.06 -1.82
N LEU A 221 -3.46 2.81 -2.16
CA LEU A 221 -2.59 2.02 -3.07
C LEU A 221 -2.91 2.35 -4.53
N HIS A 222 -3.82 1.60 -5.14
CA HIS A 222 -4.24 1.75 -6.54
C HIS A 222 -4.44 3.20 -7.00
N LEU A 223 -5.21 4.01 -6.25
CA LEU A 223 -5.46 5.40 -6.67
C LEU A 223 -4.20 6.27 -6.61
N LEU A 224 -3.30 6.06 -5.65
CA LEU A 224 -2.02 6.78 -5.61
C LEU A 224 -1.09 6.30 -6.71
N TYR A 225 -1.01 4.99 -6.95
CA TYR A 225 -0.17 4.42 -8.00
C TYR A 225 -0.64 4.82 -9.40
N SER A 226 -1.95 4.89 -9.63
CA SER A 226 -2.52 5.39 -10.89
C SER A 226 -2.13 6.85 -11.15
N ARG A 227 -2.17 7.70 -10.11
CA ARG A 227 -1.73 9.10 -10.20
C ARG A 227 -0.22 9.21 -10.42
N PHE A 228 0.56 8.36 -9.75
CA PHE A 228 2.00 8.27 -9.97
C PHE A 228 2.32 7.87 -11.40
N PHE A 229 1.69 6.83 -11.93
CA PHE A 229 1.85 6.37 -13.32
C PHE A 229 1.47 7.46 -14.33
N MET A 230 0.36 8.17 -14.11
CA MET A 230 -0.05 9.27 -14.98
C MET A 230 1.05 10.35 -15.09
N ARG A 231 1.61 10.76 -13.95
CA ARG A 231 2.68 11.76 -13.90
C ARG A 231 4.00 11.23 -14.47
N ALA A 232 4.33 9.97 -14.21
CA ALA A 232 5.51 9.33 -14.79
C ALA A 232 5.42 9.28 -16.32
N LEU A 233 4.29 8.85 -16.87
CA LEU A 233 4.03 8.79 -18.31
C LEU A 233 4.02 10.19 -18.96
N ARG A 234 3.53 11.20 -18.24
CA ARG A 234 3.65 12.60 -18.67
C ARG A 234 5.11 13.02 -18.77
N ASP A 235 5.89 12.79 -17.71
CA ASP A 235 7.28 13.23 -17.60
C ASP A 235 8.20 12.48 -18.57
N THR A 236 7.83 11.27 -18.98
CA THR A 236 8.52 10.50 -20.03
C THR A 236 7.97 10.74 -21.44
N GLY A 237 6.98 11.64 -21.61
CA GLY A 237 6.53 12.09 -22.92
C GLY A 237 5.53 11.18 -23.63
N TYR A 238 4.78 10.34 -22.92
CA TYR A 238 3.69 9.55 -23.49
C TYR A 238 2.36 10.33 -23.56
N LEU A 239 2.15 11.29 -22.66
CA LEU A 239 0.93 12.10 -22.56
C LEU A 239 1.23 13.48 -21.92
N GLU A 240 0.22 14.36 -21.83
CA GLU A 240 0.39 15.74 -21.31
C GLU A 240 -0.43 16.06 -20.06
N MET A 241 -1.05 15.05 -19.46
CA MET A 241 -2.02 15.22 -18.37
C MET A 241 -1.52 14.70 -17.02
N ASP A 242 -1.94 15.37 -15.95
CA ASP A 242 -1.43 15.13 -14.60
C ASP A 242 -2.22 14.11 -13.80
N GLU A 243 -3.54 14.05 -14.00
CA GLU A 243 -4.46 13.31 -13.15
C GLU A 243 -5.33 12.38 -14.00
N PRO A 244 -5.45 11.09 -13.64
CA PRO A 244 -6.16 10.12 -14.46
C PRO A 244 -7.69 10.20 -14.28
N PHE A 245 -8.19 10.72 -13.16
CA PHE A 245 -9.60 10.69 -12.78
C PHE A 245 -10.09 12.07 -12.37
N ALA A 246 -11.04 12.65 -13.11
CA ALA A 246 -11.64 13.96 -12.78
C ALA A 246 -12.67 13.85 -11.64
N GLY A 247 -13.43 12.76 -11.63
CA GLY A 247 -14.39 12.41 -10.58
C GLY A 247 -14.10 11.04 -9.99
N LEU A 248 -14.27 10.91 -8.67
CA LEU A 248 -14.19 9.65 -7.94
C LEU A 248 -15.45 9.46 -7.11
N MET A 249 -16.13 8.33 -7.31
CA MET A 249 -17.23 7.89 -6.47
C MET A 249 -16.85 6.58 -5.78
N THR A 250 -16.77 6.60 -4.46
CA THR A 250 -16.48 5.40 -3.68
C THR A 250 -17.77 4.72 -3.24
N GLN A 251 -18.13 3.60 -3.87
CA GLN A 251 -19.32 2.86 -3.49
C GLN A 251 -19.18 2.22 -2.09
N GLY A 252 -20.32 2.12 -1.40
CA GLY A 252 -20.41 1.35 -0.16
C GLY A 252 -20.17 -0.14 -0.38
N MET A 253 -19.76 -0.83 0.68
CA MET A 253 -19.54 -2.28 0.63
C MET A 253 -20.88 -3.02 0.59
N VAL A 254 -20.98 -4.01 -0.29
CA VAL A 254 -22.05 -5.01 -0.22
C VAL A 254 -21.72 -5.96 0.93
N CYS A 255 -22.65 -6.06 1.88
CA CYS A 255 -22.49 -6.85 3.09
C CYS A 255 -23.51 -7.99 3.14
N HIS A 256 -23.13 -9.09 3.77
CA HIS A 256 -24.03 -10.20 4.04
C HIS A 256 -23.71 -10.83 5.39
N GLN A 257 -24.73 -11.43 6.00
CA GLN A 257 -24.56 -12.24 7.20
C GLN A 257 -23.65 -13.44 6.92
N THR A 258 -22.75 -13.74 7.85
CA THR A 258 -21.88 -14.92 7.78
C THR A 258 -22.46 -16.11 8.53
N PHE A 259 -22.12 -17.34 8.13
CA PHE A 259 -22.60 -18.56 8.76
C PHE A 259 -21.46 -19.54 9.04
N ARG A 260 -21.49 -20.18 10.21
CA ARG A 260 -20.57 -21.28 10.53
C ARG A 260 -21.31 -22.49 11.03
N ASP A 261 -20.77 -23.67 10.74
CA ASP A 261 -21.21 -24.91 11.38
C ASP A 261 -20.67 -25.04 12.81
N SER A 262 -21.02 -26.15 13.47
CA SER A 262 -20.56 -26.49 14.83
C SER A 262 -19.04 -26.62 14.94
N ASP A 263 -18.37 -27.00 13.85
CA ASP A 263 -16.92 -27.16 13.79
C ASP A 263 -16.19 -25.85 13.46
N GLY A 264 -16.95 -24.76 13.24
CA GLY A 264 -16.42 -23.43 12.98
C GLY A 264 -16.04 -23.18 11.51
N LYS A 265 -16.37 -24.08 10.59
CA LYS A 265 -16.16 -23.92 9.15
C LYS A 265 -17.20 -22.95 8.60
N TRP A 266 -16.76 -22.07 7.70
CA TRP A 266 -17.65 -21.12 7.04
C TRP A 266 -18.58 -21.82 6.05
N LEU A 267 -19.83 -21.36 6.00
CA LEU A 267 -20.88 -21.82 5.10
C LEU A 267 -21.33 -20.67 4.19
N PHE A 268 -21.72 -21.01 2.96
CA PHE A 268 -22.36 -20.12 2.01
C PHE A 268 -23.80 -19.81 2.42
N PRO A 269 -24.33 -18.62 2.04
CA PRO A 269 -25.75 -18.31 2.23
C PRO A 269 -26.70 -19.32 1.59
N THR A 270 -26.26 -20.03 0.56
CA THR A 270 -27.02 -21.08 -0.14
C THR A 270 -26.96 -22.45 0.54
N GLU A 271 -26.13 -22.62 1.58
CA GLU A 271 -26.00 -23.87 2.34
C GLU A 271 -26.85 -23.87 3.62
N VAL A 272 -27.55 -22.77 3.91
CA VAL A 272 -28.28 -22.56 5.16
C VAL A 272 -29.71 -22.14 4.91
N GLU A 273 -30.60 -22.54 5.81
CA GLU A 273 -31.99 -22.09 5.83
C GLU A 273 -32.38 -21.63 7.23
N ARG A 274 -33.41 -20.77 7.27
CA ARG A 274 -33.91 -20.22 8.52
C ARG A 274 -34.86 -21.22 9.18
N ASP A 275 -34.56 -21.59 10.41
CA ASP A 275 -35.39 -22.48 11.23
C ASP A 275 -35.86 -21.74 12.48
N GLY A 276 -37.06 -21.15 12.40
CA GLY A 276 -37.61 -20.28 13.43
C GLY A 276 -36.72 -19.06 13.72
N ALA A 277 -36.18 -18.99 14.94
CA ALA A 277 -35.25 -17.95 15.36
C ALA A 277 -33.78 -18.26 15.02
N GLY A 278 -33.48 -19.51 14.64
CA GLY A 278 -32.14 -19.99 14.34
C GLY A 278 -31.91 -20.27 12.85
N TRP A 279 -30.81 -20.96 12.58
CA TRP A 279 -30.39 -21.38 11.24
C TRP A 279 -29.95 -22.84 11.27
N LYS A 280 -30.23 -23.56 10.18
CA LYS A 280 -29.78 -24.94 9.98
C LYS A 280 -29.13 -25.10 8.62
N GLN A 281 -28.26 -26.11 8.50
CA GLN A 281 -27.73 -26.51 7.21
C GLN A 281 -28.81 -27.20 6.38
N LEU A 282 -28.90 -26.85 5.10
CA LEU A 282 -29.86 -27.44 4.17
C LEU A 282 -29.65 -28.94 3.94
N GLU A 283 -28.40 -29.39 3.82
CA GLU A 283 -28.11 -30.79 3.50
C GLU A 283 -28.19 -31.71 4.72
N THR A 284 -27.68 -31.26 5.87
CA THR A 284 -27.49 -32.13 7.05
C THR A 284 -28.50 -31.88 8.16
N GLY A 285 -29.22 -30.76 8.12
CA GLY A 285 -30.06 -30.29 9.23
C GLY A 285 -29.28 -29.87 10.47
N GLY A 286 -27.94 -29.83 10.40
CA GLY A 286 -27.07 -29.46 11.52
C GLY A 286 -27.22 -27.99 11.92
N ASP A 287 -26.93 -27.70 13.18
CA ASP A 287 -27.06 -26.34 13.74
C ASP A 287 -26.05 -25.38 13.09
N VAL A 288 -26.50 -24.16 12.80
CA VAL A 288 -25.70 -23.10 12.20
C VAL A 288 -25.62 -21.88 13.11
N LYS A 289 -24.39 -21.41 13.35
CA LYS A 289 -24.14 -20.15 14.03
C LYS A 289 -24.11 -18.99 13.04
N ALA A 290 -25.14 -18.16 13.07
CA ALA A 290 -25.17 -16.91 12.33
C ALA A 290 -24.28 -15.85 13.01
N GLY A 291 -23.44 -15.20 12.21
CA GLY A 291 -22.54 -14.12 12.63
C GLY A 291 -23.10 -12.74 12.35
N ARG A 292 -22.21 -11.75 12.35
CA ARG A 292 -22.54 -10.35 12.04
C ARG A 292 -22.73 -10.18 10.53
N ILE A 293 -23.41 -9.10 10.17
CA ILE A 293 -23.43 -8.61 8.79
C ILE A 293 -22.11 -7.87 8.55
N GLU A 294 -21.37 -8.30 7.54
CA GLU A 294 -20.09 -7.73 7.19
C GLU A 294 -19.81 -7.87 5.69
N LYS A 295 -18.74 -7.22 5.20
CA LYS A 295 -18.33 -7.23 3.79
C LYS A 295 -18.33 -8.66 3.22
N MET A 296 -18.91 -8.84 2.04
CA MET A 296 -18.84 -10.11 1.32
C MET A 296 -17.37 -10.46 0.99
N SER A 297 -16.93 -11.68 1.30
CA SER A 297 -15.57 -12.16 1.03
C SER A 297 -15.53 -13.66 0.80
N LYS A 298 -14.67 -14.11 -0.13
CA LYS A 298 -14.44 -15.54 -0.38
C LYS A 298 -13.96 -16.27 0.89
N SER A 299 -13.12 -15.62 1.71
CA SER A 299 -12.59 -16.18 2.95
C SER A 299 -13.65 -16.50 4.02
N LYS A 300 -14.78 -15.78 4.02
CA LYS A 300 -15.88 -16.00 4.97
C LYS A 300 -17.07 -16.70 4.34
N ARG A 301 -16.97 -17.05 3.05
CA ARG A 301 -18.02 -17.67 2.23
C ARG A 301 -19.37 -16.93 2.27
N ASN A 302 -19.44 -15.67 2.68
CA ASN A 302 -20.68 -14.89 2.71
C ASN A 302 -20.99 -14.19 1.37
N VAL A 303 -20.42 -14.66 0.27
CA VAL A 303 -20.66 -14.11 -1.07
C VAL A 303 -22.00 -14.67 -1.57
N VAL A 304 -22.83 -13.79 -2.12
CA VAL A 304 -24.02 -14.19 -2.89
C VAL A 304 -23.66 -14.07 -4.36
N ASP A 305 -23.78 -15.17 -5.09
CA ASP A 305 -23.50 -15.20 -6.52
C ASP A 305 -24.59 -14.42 -7.29
N PRO A 306 -24.23 -13.35 -8.04
CA PRO A 306 -25.18 -12.60 -8.85
C PRO A 306 -25.92 -13.47 -9.87
N GLU A 307 -25.29 -14.54 -10.38
CA GLU A 307 -25.92 -15.43 -11.38
C GLU A 307 -27.16 -16.12 -10.80
N LEU A 308 -27.17 -16.42 -9.49
CA LEU A 308 -28.35 -16.97 -8.82
C LEU A 308 -29.51 -15.97 -8.76
N ILE A 309 -29.21 -14.69 -8.60
CA ILE A 309 -30.22 -13.62 -8.60
C ILE A 309 -30.76 -13.43 -10.02
N ILE A 310 -29.87 -13.35 -11.00
CA ILE A 310 -30.21 -13.12 -12.41
C ILE A 310 -31.04 -14.28 -12.96
N SER A 311 -30.61 -15.51 -12.76
CA SER A 311 -31.33 -16.70 -13.24
C SER A 311 -32.72 -16.86 -12.61
N LYS A 312 -32.91 -16.40 -11.37
CA LYS A 312 -34.17 -16.54 -10.64
C LYS A 312 -35.14 -15.37 -10.84
N TYR A 313 -34.62 -14.15 -10.93
CA TYR A 313 -35.42 -12.92 -10.88
C TYR A 313 -35.20 -11.99 -12.10
N GLY A 314 -34.27 -12.33 -12.99
CA GLY A 314 -33.90 -11.51 -14.13
C GLY A 314 -32.87 -10.42 -13.81
N ALA A 315 -32.16 -9.96 -14.85
CA ALA A 315 -31.13 -8.95 -14.72
C ALA A 315 -31.67 -7.58 -14.28
N ASP A 316 -32.87 -7.20 -14.70
CA ASP A 316 -33.49 -5.92 -14.31
C ASP A 316 -33.83 -5.87 -12.83
N THR A 317 -34.22 -7.00 -12.23
CA THR A 317 -34.46 -7.07 -10.77
C THR A 317 -33.15 -7.02 -9.98
N ALA A 318 -32.05 -7.49 -10.57
CA ALA A 318 -30.74 -7.51 -9.93
C ALA A 318 -30.04 -6.13 -9.95
N ARG A 319 -30.36 -5.26 -10.92
CA ARG A 319 -29.80 -3.91 -11.09
C ARG A 319 -30.47 -2.89 -10.17
#